data_AF-A0A950J8M9-F1
#
_entry.id   AF-A0A950J8M9-F1
#
_cell.length_a   1.000
_cell.length_b   1.000
_cell.length_c   1.000
_cell.angle_alpha   90.00
_cell.angle_beta   90.00
_cell.angle_gamma   90.00
#
_symmetry.space_group_name_H-M   'P 1'
#
loop_
_entity.id
_entity.type
_entity.pdbx_description
1 polymer ?
#
loop_
_entity_poly.entity_id
_entity_poly.type
_entity_poly.pdbx_seq_one_letter_code
_entity_poly.pdbx_strand_id
1 'polypeptide(L)'
;MTSPDRIAANRGNAARSTGPRTAAGKRKVATNALRHGLRASIDADPETSGVVARIAAVLAGPDASPHLRALIRPIAEAQADMLRIRSTRTKLIDLGAAANAGEGETDPIVSSLATLVRLDRYERSAMRRRQVALRELRKSYTRLSK
;
A
#
# COMPACT_ATOMS: atom_id res chain seq x y z
N MET A 1 7.46 -22.44 -7.04
CA MET A 1 8.40 -23.25 -6.23
C MET A 1 9.81 -22.74 -6.45
N THR A 2 10.64 -22.67 -5.40
CA THR A 2 12.02 -22.19 -5.46
C THR A 2 12.95 -23.40 -5.64
N SER A 3 13.84 -23.39 -6.64
CA SER A 3 14.77 -24.51 -6.90
C SER A 3 15.73 -24.76 -5.72
N PRO A 4 16.19 -26.01 -5.51
CA PRO A 4 17.23 -26.36 -4.52
C PRO A 4 18.46 -25.45 -4.59
N ASP A 5 18.90 -25.09 -5.79
CA ASP A 5 20.07 -24.24 -6.02
C ASP A 5 19.83 -22.80 -5.51
N ARG A 6 18.61 -22.29 -5.72
CA ARG A 6 18.20 -20.99 -5.18
C ARG A 6 18.10 -21.01 -3.65
N ILE A 7 17.73 -22.14 -3.05
CA ILE A 7 17.68 -22.28 -1.59
C ILE A 7 19.10 -22.29 -1.00
N ALA A 8 20.03 -23.04 -1.61
CA ALA A 8 21.43 -23.06 -1.20
C ALA A 8 22.10 -21.68 -1.34
N ALA A 9 21.87 -21.00 -2.47
CA ALA A 9 22.35 -19.63 -2.69
C ALA A 9 21.77 -18.63 -1.68
N ASN A 10 20.47 -18.70 -1.39
CA ASN A 10 19.84 -17.84 -0.37
C ASN A 10 20.43 -18.08 1.03
N ARG A 11 20.71 -19.33 1.41
CA ARG A 11 21.37 -19.64 2.70
C ARG A 11 22.79 -19.09 2.75
N GLY A 12 23.57 -19.27 1.68
CA GLY A 12 24.94 -18.72 1.60
C GLY A 12 24.97 -17.19 1.64
N ASN A 13 24.02 -16.53 0.97
CA ASN A 13 23.88 -15.08 1.01
C ASN A 13 23.37 -14.58 2.38
N ALA A 14 22.49 -15.34 3.04
CA ALA A 14 22.01 -15.02 4.38
C ALA A 14 23.13 -15.11 5.42
N ALA A 15 23.98 -16.16 5.36
CA ALA A 15 25.14 -16.30 6.23
C ALA A 15 26.19 -15.19 6.03
N ARG A 16 26.29 -14.64 4.82
CA ARG A 16 27.15 -13.48 4.49
C ARG A 16 26.47 -12.13 4.75
N SER A 17 25.16 -12.10 5.02
CA SER A 17 24.45 -10.85 5.28
C SER A 17 24.68 -10.42 6.72
N THR A 18 25.38 -9.30 6.92
CA THR A 18 25.67 -8.75 8.25
C THR A 18 24.50 -7.96 8.86
N GLY A 19 23.39 -7.85 8.12
CA GLY A 19 22.21 -7.08 8.49
C GLY A 19 22.50 -5.59 8.77
N PRO A 20 21.47 -4.75 8.88
CA PRO A 20 21.66 -3.39 9.35
C PRO A 20 21.99 -3.37 10.85
N ARG A 21 23.26 -3.11 11.21
CA ARG A 21 23.70 -3.01 12.62
C ARG A 21 23.55 -1.61 13.22
N THR A 22 23.53 -0.57 12.37
CA THR A 22 23.40 0.84 12.78
C THR A 22 21.95 1.32 12.71
N ALA A 23 21.62 2.36 13.48
CA ALA A 23 20.29 2.99 13.42
C ALA A 23 19.96 3.48 11.99
N ALA A 24 20.94 4.08 11.31
CA ALA A 24 20.82 4.48 9.91
C ALA A 24 20.56 3.29 8.96
N GLY A 25 21.26 2.17 9.17
CA GLY A 25 21.04 0.94 8.41
C GLY A 25 19.63 0.37 8.63
N LYS A 26 19.14 0.33 9.87
CA LYS A 26 17.81 -0.20 10.20
C LYS A 26 16.72 0.65 9.56
N ARG A 27 16.88 1.97 9.56
CA ARG A 27 16.00 2.92 8.85
C ARG A 27 15.98 2.68 7.34
N LYS A 28 17.14 2.49 6.70
CA LYS A 28 17.20 2.16 5.25
C LYS A 28 16.43 0.88 4.93
N VAL A 29 16.55 -0.16 5.76
CA VAL A 29 15.81 -1.41 5.58
C VAL A 29 14.29 -1.22 5.81
N ALA A 30 13.89 -0.42 6.79
CA ALA A 30 12.48 -0.07 7.01
C ALA A 30 11.86 0.66 5.81
N THR A 31 12.57 1.62 5.22
CA THR A 31 12.12 2.32 4.01
C THR A 31 11.99 1.38 2.80
N ASN A 32 12.86 0.38 2.68
CA ASN A 32 12.76 -0.63 1.62
C ASN A 32 11.51 -1.50 1.82
N ALA A 33 11.23 -1.95 3.05
CA ALA A 33 10.02 -2.72 3.35
C ALA A 33 8.74 -1.95 2.98
N LEU A 34 8.67 -0.65 3.30
CA LEU A 34 7.56 0.22 2.91
C LEU A 34 7.41 0.35 1.40
N ARG A 35 8.52 0.53 0.67
CA ARG A 35 8.51 0.61 -0.80
C ARG A 35 8.04 -0.68 -1.45
N HIS A 36 8.48 -1.83 -0.94
CA HIS A 36 8.08 -3.14 -1.47
C HIS A 36 6.62 -3.46 -1.12
N GLY A 37 6.16 -3.11 0.08
CA GLY A 37 4.77 -3.27 0.50
C GLY A 37 3.77 -2.52 -0.39
N LEU A 38 4.17 -1.37 -0.95
CA LEU A 38 3.34 -0.62 -1.92
C LEU A 38 3.25 -1.25 -3.30
N ARG A 39 4.23 -2.06 -3.69
CA ARG A 39 4.25 -2.80 -4.96
C ARG A 39 3.54 -4.14 -4.89
N ALA A 40 3.24 -4.64 -3.69
CA ALA A 40 2.46 -5.84 -3.51
C ALA A 40 1.02 -5.66 -4.04
N SER A 41 0.49 -6.70 -4.68
CA SER A 41 -0.92 -6.78 -5.04
C SER A 41 -1.79 -6.75 -3.78
N ILE A 42 -2.98 -6.17 -3.86
CA ILE A 42 -3.97 -6.16 -2.76
C ILE A 42 -4.22 -7.58 -2.24
N ASP A 43 -4.37 -8.55 -3.15
CA ASP A 43 -4.66 -9.94 -2.77
C ASP A 43 -3.45 -10.67 -2.16
N ALA A 44 -2.23 -10.16 -2.40
CA ALA A 44 -1.01 -10.72 -1.84
C ALA A 44 -0.71 -10.20 -0.42
N ASP A 45 -1.42 -9.16 0.03
CA ASP A 45 -1.30 -8.57 1.36
C ASP A 45 -2.57 -8.86 2.18
N PRO A 46 -2.52 -9.82 3.13
CA PRO A 46 -3.67 -10.19 3.95
C PRO A 46 -4.27 -9.01 4.75
N GLU A 47 -3.44 -8.06 5.17
CA GLU A 47 -3.90 -6.88 5.90
C GLU A 47 -4.78 -6.02 5.00
N THR A 48 -4.28 -5.68 3.80
CA THR A 48 -5.02 -4.87 2.83
C THR A 48 -6.26 -5.60 2.31
N SER A 49 -6.16 -6.90 2.01
CA SER A 49 -7.31 -7.71 1.59
C SER A 49 -8.41 -7.73 2.67
N GLY A 50 -8.04 -7.85 3.94
CA GLY A 50 -8.98 -7.74 5.06
C GLY A 50 -9.64 -6.36 5.16
N VAL A 51 -8.90 -5.27 4.90
CA VAL A 51 -9.47 -3.91 4.83
C VAL A 51 -10.48 -3.81 3.69
N VAL A 52 -10.18 -4.35 2.50
CA VAL A 52 -11.10 -4.38 1.36
C VAL A 52 -12.39 -5.10 1.73
N ALA A 53 -12.30 -6.28 2.34
CA ALA A 53 -13.47 -7.05 2.76
C ALA A 53 -14.35 -6.28 3.73
N ARG A 54 -13.76 -5.60 4.74
CA ARG A 54 -14.51 -4.77 5.69
C ARG A 54 -15.20 -3.58 5.02
N ILE A 55 -14.49 -2.85 4.17
CA ILE A 55 -15.08 -1.70 3.45
C ILE A 55 -16.21 -2.17 2.54
N ALA A 56 -16.01 -3.25 1.79
CA ALA A 56 -17.03 -3.81 0.91
C ALA A 56 -18.27 -4.26 1.69
N ALA A 57 -18.09 -4.93 2.83
CA ALA A 57 -19.20 -5.36 3.68
C ALA A 57 -20.02 -4.18 4.22
N VAL A 58 -19.36 -3.12 4.70
CA VAL A 58 -20.03 -1.91 5.20
C VAL A 58 -20.80 -1.20 4.08
N LEU A 59 -20.20 -1.06 2.90
CA LEU A 59 -20.83 -0.36 1.77
C LEU A 59 -21.98 -1.15 1.14
N ALA A 60 -21.89 -2.48 1.13
CA ALA A 60 -22.89 -3.33 0.52
C ALA A 60 -24.09 -3.59 1.45
N GLY A 61 -23.82 -3.74 2.75
CA GLY A 61 -24.82 -4.23 3.71
C GLY A 61 -24.97 -5.76 3.68
N PRO A 62 -25.71 -6.32 4.66
CA PRO A 62 -25.84 -7.76 4.85
C PRO A 62 -26.49 -8.47 3.66
N ASP A 63 -27.52 -7.86 3.06
CA ASP A 63 -28.37 -8.51 2.03
C ASP A 63 -28.07 -8.05 0.60
N ALA A 64 -26.88 -7.49 0.37
CA ALA A 64 -26.50 -7.02 -0.96
C ALA A 64 -26.51 -8.14 -2.00
N SER A 65 -27.16 -7.86 -3.14
CA SER A 65 -27.13 -8.76 -4.29
C SER A 65 -25.69 -8.98 -4.81
N PRO A 66 -25.40 -10.11 -5.46
CA PRO A 66 -24.09 -10.36 -6.05
C PRO A 66 -23.65 -9.25 -7.03
N HIS A 67 -24.60 -8.68 -7.78
CA HIS A 67 -24.35 -7.56 -8.68
C HIS A 67 -23.89 -6.30 -7.93
N LEU A 68 -24.58 -5.93 -6.84
CA LEU A 68 -24.20 -4.78 -6.02
C LEU A 68 -22.81 -4.99 -5.38
N ARG A 69 -22.53 -6.20 -4.88
CA ARG A 69 -21.21 -6.55 -4.32
C ARG A 69 -20.10 -6.40 -5.37
N ALA A 70 -20.34 -6.81 -6.61
CA ALA A 70 -19.38 -6.68 -7.70
C ALA A 70 -19.11 -5.19 -8.06
N LEU A 71 -20.11 -4.32 -7.97
CA LEU A 71 -19.94 -2.87 -8.18
C LEU A 71 -19.20 -2.18 -7.03
N ILE A 72 -19.39 -2.67 -5.80
CA ILE A 72 -18.78 -2.09 -4.59
C ILE A 72 -17.33 -2.53 -4.42
N ARG A 73 -16.98 -3.76 -4.82
CA ARG A 73 -15.62 -4.31 -4.66
C ARG A 73 -14.52 -3.38 -5.21
N PRO A 74 -14.60 -2.83 -6.45
CA PRO A 74 -13.61 -1.87 -6.95
C PRO A 74 -13.53 -0.56 -6.15
N ILE A 75 -14.63 -0.11 -5.54
CA ILE A 75 -14.65 1.06 -4.64
C ILE A 75 -13.86 0.75 -3.37
N ALA A 76 -14.10 -0.42 -2.78
CA ALA A 76 -13.42 -0.88 -1.58
C ALA A 76 -11.92 -1.08 -1.79
N GLU A 77 -11.52 -1.68 -2.92
CA GLU A 77 -10.12 -1.85 -3.32
C GLU A 77 -9.40 -0.50 -3.47
N ALA A 78 -10.00 0.44 -4.20
CA ALA A 78 -9.42 1.76 -4.38
C ALA A 78 -9.31 2.53 -3.05
N GLN A 79 -10.29 2.37 -2.15
CA GLN A 79 -10.25 2.99 -0.82
C GLN A 79 -9.18 2.37 0.07
N ALA A 80 -9.04 1.04 0.09
CA ALA A 80 -8.00 0.36 0.85
C ALA A 80 -6.59 0.75 0.36
N ASP A 81 -6.41 0.86 -0.95
CA ASP A 81 -5.17 1.36 -1.55
C ASP A 81 -4.84 2.78 -1.08
N MET A 82 -5.83 3.68 -1.06
CA MET A 82 -5.62 5.04 -0.55
C MET A 82 -5.18 5.04 0.92
N LEU A 83 -5.83 4.24 1.77
CA LEU A 83 -5.48 4.14 3.19
C LEU A 83 -4.06 3.61 3.38
N ARG A 84 -3.67 2.58 2.62
CA ARG A 84 -2.32 2.01 2.62
C ARG A 84 -1.26 3.03 2.17
N ILE A 85 -1.53 3.76 1.09
CA ILE A 85 -0.64 4.82 0.59
C ILE A 85 -0.47 5.93 1.62
N ARG A 86 -1.56 6.37 2.25
CA ARG A 86 -1.54 7.41 3.30
C ARG A 86 -0.78 6.95 4.53
N SER A 87 -1.04 5.73 5.02
CA SER A 87 -0.29 5.15 6.15
C SER A 87 1.20 5.10 5.85
N THR A 88 1.58 4.68 4.63
CA THR A 88 2.98 4.64 4.22
C THR A 88 3.60 6.04 4.13
N ARG A 89 2.85 7.04 3.62
CA ARG A 89 3.30 8.43 3.59
C ARG A 89 3.59 8.93 5.00
N THR A 90 2.66 8.75 5.94
CA THR A 90 2.84 9.17 7.34
C THR A 90 4.07 8.52 7.94
N LYS A 91 4.23 7.19 7.80
CA LYS A 91 5.43 6.47 8.28
C LYS A 91 6.73 7.01 7.69
N LEU A 92 6.77 7.39 6.41
CA LEU A 92 7.97 7.98 5.79
C LEU A 92 8.27 9.38 6.32
N ILE A 93 7.24 10.19 6.54
CA ILE A 93 7.40 11.53 7.13
C ILE A 93 7.92 11.41 8.56
N ASP A 94 7.33 10.53 9.38
CA ASP A 94 7.74 10.31 10.77
C ASP A 94 9.19 9.80 10.86
N LEU A 95 9.57 8.86 10.00
CA LEU A 95 10.95 8.39 9.89
C LEU A 95 11.92 9.51 9.47
N GLY A 96 11.48 10.42 8.61
CA GLY A 96 12.26 11.57 8.19
C GLY A 96 12.44 12.59 9.32
N ALA A 97 11.35 12.93 10.01
CA ALA A 97 11.35 13.84 11.16
C ALA A 97 12.21 13.32 12.32
N ALA A 98 12.10 12.03 12.64
CA ALA A 98 12.93 11.39 13.67
C ALA A 98 14.43 11.37 13.31
N ALA A 99 14.76 11.44 12.02
CA ALA A 99 16.15 11.43 11.56
C ALA A 99 16.76 12.85 11.49
N ASN A 100 15.95 13.91 11.38
CA ASN A 100 16.40 15.30 11.51
C ASN A 100 16.80 15.71 12.94
N ALA A 101 16.45 14.91 13.94
CA ALA A 101 16.81 15.16 15.34
C ALA A 101 18.28 14.80 15.69
N GLY A 102 19.03 14.20 14.75
CA GLY A 102 20.47 13.93 14.89
C GLY A 102 21.25 14.78 13.89
N GLU A 103 22.21 15.55 14.37
CA GLU A 103 23.01 16.47 13.55
C GLU A 103 23.75 15.76 12.41
N GLY A 104 23.73 16.40 11.23
CA GLY A 104 24.63 16.14 10.13
C GLY A 104 24.14 15.07 9.15
N GLU A 105 24.07 15.47 7.87
CA GLU A 105 23.94 14.63 6.67
C GLU A 105 22.52 14.55 6.07
N THR A 106 22.28 15.43 5.08
CA THR A 106 21.10 15.56 4.20
C THR A 106 19.75 15.27 4.84
N ASP A 107 18.93 16.31 4.99
CA ASP A 107 17.56 16.24 5.51
C ASP A 107 16.84 14.98 4.99
N PRO A 108 16.58 13.98 5.86
CA PRO A 108 15.92 12.73 5.53
C PRO A 108 14.60 12.91 4.78
N ILE A 109 13.95 14.06 4.94
CA ILE A 109 12.76 14.48 4.17
C ILE A 109 13.14 14.71 2.69
N VAL A 110 14.24 15.41 2.41
CA VAL A 110 14.76 15.64 1.05
C VAL A 110 15.12 14.30 0.38
N SER A 111 15.77 13.38 1.11
CA SER A 111 16.08 12.04 0.60
C SER A 111 14.81 11.21 0.30
N SER A 112 13.71 11.52 0.97
CA SER A 112 12.41 10.86 0.82
C SER A 112 11.48 11.54 -0.19
N LEU A 113 11.79 12.75 -0.65
CA LEU A 113 10.93 13.58 -1.52
C LEU A 113 10.52 12.85 -2.82
N ALA A 114 11.46 12.21 -3.49
CA ALA A 114 11.17 11.42 -4.69
C ALA A 114 10.20 10.27 -4.41
N THR A 115 10.24 9.69 -3.21
CA THR A 115 9.28 8.65 -2.79
C THR A 115 7.92 9.28 -2.49
N LEU A 116 7.87 10.40 -1.76
CA LEU A 116 6.64 11.12 -1.44
C LEU A 116 5.89 11.57 -2.72
N VAL A 117 6.60 12.07 -3.73
CA VAL A 117 6.01 12.44 -5.03
C VAL A 117 5.40 11.22 -5.74
N ARG A 118 6.06 10.05 -5.68
CA ARG A 118 5.47 8.81 -6.23
C ARG A 118 4.21 8.41 -5.47
N LEU A 119 4.20 8.53 -4.14
CA LEU A 119 3.01 8.25 -3.33
C LEU A 119 1.84 9.16 -3.71
N ASP A 120 2.08 10.45 -3.94
CA ASP A 120 1.06 11.38 -4.40
C ASP A 120 0.45 10.94 -5.76
N ARG A 121 1.29 10.52 -6.70
CA ARG A 121 0.81 9.98 -7.98
C ARG A 121 -0.05 8.72 -7.79
N TYR A 122 0.37 7.79 -6.92
CA TYR A 122 -0.40 6.58 -6.64
C TYR A 122 -1.72 6.90 -5.94
N GLU A 123 -1.73 7.87 -5.01
CA GLU A 123 -2.94 8.32 -4.33
C GLU A 123 -3.94 8.92 -5.33
N ARG A 124 -3.48 9.80 -6.22
CA ARG A 124 -4.33 10.36 -7.30
C ARG A 124 -4.88 9.27 -8.21
N SER A 125 -4.08 8.25 -8.54
CA SER A 125 -4.54 7.11 -9.33
C SER A 125 -5.63 6.30 -8.61
N ALA A 126 -5.43 6.00 -7.33
CA ALA A 126 -6.44 5.31 -6.51
C ALA A 126 -7.73 6.13 -6.37
N MET A 127 -7.62 7.45 -6.16
CA MET A 127 -8.77 8.36 -6.16
C MET A 127 -9.54 8.32 -7.48
N ARG A 128 -8.83 8.37 -8.62
CA ARG A 128 -9.46 8.27 -9.94
C ARG A 128 -10.20 6.96 -10.12
N ARG A 129 -9.60 5.82 -9.76
CA ARG A 129 -10.26 4.50 -9.80
C ARG A 129 -11.53 4.49 -8.97
N ARG A 130 -11.49 5.03 -7.74
CA ARG A 130 -12.67 5.16 -6.86
C ARG A 130 -13.77 5.99 -7.52
N GLN A 131 -13.43 7.14 -8.10
CA GLN A 131 -14.39 8.02 -8.79
C GLN A 131 -15.00 7.37 -10.04
N VAL A 132 -14.25 6.55 -10.77
CA VAL A 132 -14.79 5.76 -11.89
C VAL A 132 -15.78 4.72 -11.36
N ALA A 133 -15.40 3.94 -10.34
CA ALA A 133 -16.24 2.90 -9.77
C ALA A 133 -17.55 3.47 -9.16
N LEU A 134 -17.48 4.60 -8.47
CA LEU A 134 -18.66 5.30 -7.95
C LEU A 134 -19.62 5.75 -9.07
N ARG A 135 -19.08 6.17 -10.23
CA ARG A 135 -19.91 6.52 -11.39
C ARG A 135 -20.61 5.30 -11.96
N GLU A 136 -19.95 4.15 -12.03
CA GLU A 136 -20.59 2.91 -12.48
C GLU A 136 -21.67 2.43 -11.52
N LEU A 137 -21.42 2.52 -10.20
CA LEU A 137 -22.45 2.25 -9.19
C LEU A 137 -23.65 3.20 -9.35
N ARG A 138 -23.43 4.50 -9.56
CA ARG A 138 -24.53 5.45 -9.80
C ARG A 138 -25.34 5.12 -11.06
N LYS A 139 -24.67 4.70 -12.13
CA LYS A 139 -25.32 4.31 -13.39
C LYS A 139 -26.24 3.09 -13.22
N SER A 140 -25.89 2.14 -12.35
CA SER A 140 -26.75 0.97 -12.11
C SER A 140 -28.05 1.37 -11.42
N TYR A 141 -28.00 2.26 -10.42
CA TYR A 141 -29.19 2.79 -9.76
C TYR A 141 -30.12 3.55 -10.72
N THR A 142 -29.57 4.35 -11.63
CA THR A 142 -30.40 5.06 -12.63
C THR A 142 -31.05 4.13 -13.67
N ARG A 143 -30.50 2.94 -13.90
CA ARG A 143 -31.09 1.93 -14.80
C ARG A 143 -32.19 1.11 -14.13
N LEU A 144 -32.14 0.96 -12.82
CA LEU A 144 -33.18 0.26 -12.03
C LEU A 144 -34.43 1.12 -11.77
N SER A 145 -34.34 2.44 -11.94
CA SER A 145 -35.44 3.40 -11.73
C SER A 145 -36.23 3.74 -13.00
N LYS A 146 -35.88 3.16 -14.16
CA LYS A 146 -36.61 3.27 -15.42
C LYS A 146 -37.25 1.92 -15.75
#